data_AF-X1SBK1-F1
#
_entry.id   AF-X1SBK1-F1
#
_cell.length_a   1.000
_cell.length_b   1.000
_cell.length_c   1.000
_cell.angle_alpha   90.00
_cell.angle_beta   90.00
_cell.angle_gamma   90.00
#
_symmetry.space_group_name_H-M   'P 1'
#
loop_
_entity.id
_entity.type
_entity.pdbx_description
1 polymer ?
#
loop_
_entity_poly.entity_id
_entity_poly.type
_entity_poly.pdbx_seq_one_letter_code
_entity_poly.pdbx_strand_id
1 'polypeptide(L)'
;MKLYPNYETEISFKYLKEVVNILDEPICILGGWAVYFIVNEKIKADRGMGYLGSKDIDLGFHIDKNITDKSLKKTPIAKTITLLEKNGFKGN
;
A
#
# COMPACT_ATOMS: atom_id res chain seq x y z
N MET A 1 25.58 14.77 -8.57
CA MET A 1 24.95 13.83 -7.64
C MET A 1 23.47 14.22 -7.54
N LYS A 2 22.54 13.34 -7.98
CA LYS A 2 21.14 13.69 -8.28
C LYS A 2 20.37 14.13 -7.02
N LEU A 3 19.54 15.17 -7.18
CA LEU A 3 18.94 16.00 -6.14
C LEU A 3 17.63 15.47 -5.52
N TYR A 4 17.28 14.18 -5.62
CA TYR A 4 15.96 13.69 -5.17
C TYR A 4 15.98 12.29 -4.52
N PRO A 5 16.54 12.11 -3.31
CA PRO A 5 16.42 10.83 -2.60
C PRO A 5 14.99 10.53 -2.11
N ASN A 6 14.13 11.54 -1.91
CA ASN A 6 12.83 11.37 -1.25
C ASN A 6 11.62 11.49 -2.18
N TYR A 7 11.79 11.89 -3.44
CA TYR A 7 10.67 12.16 -4.36
C TYR A 7 9.77 10.93 -4.57
N GLU A 8 10.40 9.77 -4.79
CA GLU A 8 9.67 8.51 -5.00
C GLU A 8 8.90 8.07 -3.74
N THR A 9 9.50 8.25 -2.56
CA THR A 9 8.86 7.91 -1.29
C THR A 9 7.73 8.88 -0.94
N GLU A 10 7.87 10.16 -1.27
CA GLU A 10 6.81 11.17 -1.08
C GLU A 10 5.61 10.91 -2.00
N ILE A 11 5.86 10.59 -3.26
CA ILE A 11 4.81 10.21 -4.21
C ILE A 11 4.13 8.92 -3.76
N SER A 12 4.90 7.90 -3.40
CA SER A 12 4.34 6.64 -2.91
C SER A 12 3.47 6.87 -1.68
N PHE A 13 3.90 7.71 -0.73
CA PHE A 13 3.09 8.04 0.44
C PHE A 13 1.82 8.82 0.09
N LYS A 14 1.89 9.74 -0.88
CA LYS A 14 0.71 10.45 -1.38
C LYS A 14 -0.30 9.46 -1.94
N TYR A 15 0.12 8.57 -2.83
CA TYR A 15 -0.77 7.57 -3.43
C TYR A 15 -1.24 6.52 -2.42
N LEU A 16 -0.46 6.20 -1.39
CA LEU A 16 -0.90 5.31 -0.31
C LEU A 16 -2.15 5.88 0.38
N LYS A 17 -2.18 7.19 0.64
CA LYS A 17 -3.37 7.85 1.22
C LYS A 17 -4.56 7.80 0.27
N GLU A 18 -4.33 8.05 -1.02
CA GLU A 18 -5.40 7.96 -2.03
C GLU A 18 -5.96 6.54 -2.11
N VAL A 19 -5.10 5.53 -2.18
CA VAL A 19 -5.47 4.11 -2.15
C VAL A 19 -6.28 3.80 -0.90
N VAL A 20 -5.77 4.11 0.30
CA VAL A 20 -6.47 3.82 1.56
C VAL A 20 -7.86 4.49 1.62
N ASN A 21 -8.02 5.70 1.08
CA ASN A 21 -9.31 6.38 1.02
C ASN A 21 -10.31 5.76 0.01
N ILE A 22 -9.82 5.01 -0.98
CA ILE A 22 -10.64 4.35 -2.00
C ILE A 22 -11.11 2.97 -1.53
N LEU A 23 -10.31 2.28 -0.73
CA LEU A 23 -10.55 0.88 -0.35
C LEU A 23 -11.55 0.74 0.78
N ASP A 24 -12.33 -0.33 0.73
CA ASP A 24 -13.18 -0.76 1.85
C ASP A 24 -12.33 -1.36 2.97
N GLU A 25 -12.68 -1.05 4.23
CA GLU A 25 -12.08 -1.70 5.39
C GLU A 25 -12.51 -3.18 5.52
N PRO A 26 -11.65 -4.06 6.09
CA PRO A 26 -10.31 -3.78 6.62
C PRO A 26 -9.22 -3.73 5.53
N ILE A 27 -8.22 -2.85 5.73
CA ILE A 27 -7.08 -2.68 4.81
C ILE A 27 -5.81 -3.26 5.45
N CYS A 28 -5.11 -4.13 4.72
CA CYS A 28 -3.83 -4.69 5.15
C CYS A 28 -2.69 -4.09 4.31
N ILE A 29 -1.87 -3.26 4.94
CA ILE A 29 -0.64 -2.72 4.34
C ILE A 29 0.50 -3.69 4.61
N LEU A 30 1.30 -3.96 3.59
CA LEU A 30 2.50 -4.81 3.65
C LEU A 30 3.76 -4.01 3.27
N GLY A 31 4.91 -4.68 3.27
CA GLY A 31 6.14 -4.14 2.72
C GLY A 31 6.72 -2.95 3.49
N GLY A 32 7.40 -2.06 2.76
CA GLY A 32 8.17 -0.96 3.36
C GLY A 32 7.31 0.03 4.14
N TRP A 33 6.06 0.28 3.70
CA TRP A 33 5.14 1.15 4.44
C TRP A 33 4.65 0.52 5.73
N ALA A 34 4.38 -0.79 5.75
CA ALA A 34 4.04 -1.49 6.99
C ALA A 34 5.19 -1.38 8.01
N VAL A 35 6.43 -1.60 7.57
CA VAL A 35 7.61 -1.43 8.43
C VAL A 35 7.71 0.01 8.93
N TYR A 36 7.59 0.99 8.02
CA TYR A 36 7.63 2.42 8.37
C TYR A 36 6.63 2.74 9.49
N PHE A 37 5.37 2.36 9.36
CA PHE A 37 4.36 2.65 10.38
C PHE A 37 4.63 1.98 11.73
N ILE A 38 5.28 0.82 11.74
CA ILE A 38 5.60 0.09 12.97
C ILE A 38 6.83 0.65 13.68
N VAL A 39 7.88 1.05 12.94
CA VAL A 39 9.20 1.33 13.53
C VAL A 39 9.64 2.79 13.47
N ASN A 40 9.03 3.63 12.64
CA ASN A 40 9.55 4.97 12.34
C ASN A 40 9.70 5.86 13.58
N GLU A 41 8.72 5.85 14.49
CA GLU A 41 8.79 6.68 15.72
C GLU A 41 10.00 6.31 16.59
N LYS A 42 10.25 5.00 16.77
CA LYS A 42 11.38 4.50 17.56
C LYS A 42 12.71 4.80 16.87
N ILE A 43 12.80 4.61 15.56
CA ILE A 43 14.01 4.92 14.78
C ILE A 43 14.33 6.42 14.85
N LYS A 44 13.31 7.28 14.74
CA LYS A 44 13.47 8.73 14.84
C LYS A 44 13.96 9.16 16.23
N ALA A 45 13.43 8.55 17.29
CA ALA A 45 13.86 8.83 18.67
C ALA A 45 15.31 8.37 18.94
N ASP A 46 15.70 7.20 18.43
CA ASP A 46 17.03 6.61 18.63
C ASP A 46 18.13 7.31 17.81
N ARG A 47 17.82 7.64 16.54
CA ARG A 47 18.85 8.06 15.56
C ARG A 47 18.75 9.52 15.13
N GLY A 48 17.72 10.24 15.58
CA GLY A 48 17.45 11.61 15.14
C GLY A 48 16.97 11.72 13.68
N MET A 49 16.78 10.59 12.99
CA MET A 49 16.37 10.51 11.59
C MET A 49 15.33 9.40 11.41
N GLY A 50 14.32 9.64 10.57
CA GLY A 50 13.23 8.70 10.32
C GLY A 50 13.62 7.52 9.45
N TYR A 51 12.74 6.51 9.41
CA TYR A 51 12.82 5.41 8.44
C TYR A 51 12.55 5.93 7.03
N LEU A 52 13.23 5.35 6.03
CA LEU A 52 13.25 5.87 4.65
C LEU A 52 11.88 5.84 3.94
N GLY A 53 10.91 5.03 4.42
CA GLY A 53 9.61 4.83 3.77
C GLY A 53 9.67 3.73 2.70
N SER A 54 8.73 3.75 1.75
CA SER A 54 8.72 2.85 0.58
C SER A 54 8.47 3.59 -0.72
N LYS A 55 8.90 3.01 -1.84
CA LYS A 55 8.71 3.57 -3.20
C LYS A 55 7.48 2.99 -3.90
N ASP A 56 6.90 1.95 -3.34
CA ASP A 56 5.78 1.16 -3.82
C ASP A 56 4.74 0.99 -2.70
N ILE A 57 3.60 0.39 -3.05
CA ILE A 57 2.49 0.13 -2.14
C ILE A 57 2.13 -1.34 -2.27
N ASP A 58 2.29 -2.09 -1.17
CA ASP A 58 1.91 -3.49 -1.09
C ASP A 58 0.64 -3.64 -0.25
N LEU A 59 -0.36 -4.35 -0.80
CA LEU A 59 -1.62 -4.66 -0.13
C LEU A 59 -1.76 -6.16 0.09
N GLY A 60 -2.18 -6.54 1.30
CA GLY A 60 -2.46 -7.92 1.67
C GLY A 60 -3.94 -8.27 1.51
N PHE A 61 -4.22 -9.46 0.98
CA PHE A 61 -5.58 -9.99 0.87
C PHE A 61 -5.65 -11.42 1.38
N HIS A 62 -6.70 -11.71 2.14
CA HIS A 62 -7.02 -13.09 2.50
C HIS A 62 -7.85 -13.74 1.39
N ILE A 63 -7.45 -14.95 0.97
CA ILE A 63 -8.15 -15.77 -0.01
C ILE A 63 -8.41 -17.14 0.60
N ASP A 64 -9.67 -17.57 0.55
CA ASP A 64 -10.06 -18.91 1.00
C ASP A 64 -9.41 -19.98 0.10
N LYS A 65 -8.92 -21.06 0.70
CA LYS A 65 -8.29 -22.17 -0.03
C LYS A 65 -9.25 -22.91 -0.96
N ASN A 66 -10.55 -22.86 -0.67
CA ASN A 66 -11.61 -23.53 -1.45
C ASN A 66 -12.24 -22.60 -2.49
N ILE A 67 -11.56 -21.52 -2.87
CA ILE A 67 -12.07 -20.56 -3.83
C ILE A 67 -12.29 -21.20 -5.20
N THR A 68 -13.40 -20.85 -5.83
CA THR A 68 -13.71 -21.18 -7.23
C THR A 68 -13.55 -19.94 -8.12
N ASP A 69 -13.36 -20.14 -9.43
CA ASP A 69 -13.29 -19.06 -10.42
C ASP A 69 -14.51 -18.13 -10.36
N LYS A 70 -15.70 -18.69 -10.14
CA LYS A 70 -16.94 -17.92 -10.00
C LYS A 70 -16.95 -17.04 -8.74
N SER A 71 -16.38 -17.53 -7.64
CA SER A 71 -16.27 -16.76 -6.39
C SER A 71 -15.10 -15.78 -6.38
N LEU A 72 -14.09 -15.95 -7.24
CA LEU A 72 -12.94 -15.05 -7.34
C LEU A 72 -13.36 -13.59 -7.58
N LYS A 73 -14.33 -13.37 -8.47
CA LYS A 73 -14.88 -12.03 -8.76
C LYS A 73 -15.56 -11.34 -7.58
N LYS A 74 -15.85 -12.08 -6.50
CA LYS A 74 -16.49 -11.55 -5.29
C LYS A 74 -15.51 -11.31 -4.14
N THR A 75 -14.24 -11.69 -4.32
CA THR A 75 -13.20 -11.52 -3.28
C THR A 75 -12.87 -10.06 -3.03
N PRO A 76 -12.29 -9.75 -1.85
CA PRO A 76 -11.75 -8.42 -1.57
C PRO A 76 -10.76 -7.95 -2.64
N ILE A 77 -9.84 -8.79 -3.10
CA ILE A 77 -8.86 -8.41 -4.13
C ILE A 77 -9.53 -8.00 -5.46
N ALA A 78 -10.54 -8.75 -5.92
CA ALA A 78 -11.25 -8.41 -7.15
C ALA A 78 -12.01 -7.08 -7.04
N LYS A 79 -12.65 -6.84 -5.88
CA LYS A 79 -13.33 -5.57 -5.59
C LYS A 79 -12.34 -4.41 -5.53
N THR A 80 -11.20 -4.59 -4.86
CA THR A 80 -10.12 -3.60 -4.78
C THR A 80 -9.60 -3.23 -6.17
N ILE A 81 -9.30 -4.20 -7.03
CA ILE A 81 -8.87 -3.92 -8.42
C ILE A 81 -9.92 -3.08 -9.14
N THR A 82 -11.20 -3.47 -9.06
CA THR A 82 -12.30 -2.71 -9.69
C THR A 82 -12.43 -1.29 -9.13
N LEU A 83 -12.27 -1.10 -7.82
CA LEU A 83 -12.32 0.22 -7.17
C LEU A 83 -11.15 1.11 -7.63
N LEU A 84 -9.94 0.57 -7.68
CA LEU A 84 -8.76 1.29 -8.14
C LEU A 84 -8.90 1.69 -9.61
N GLU A 85 -9.36 0.78 -10.48
CA GLU A 85 -9.61 1.08 -11.90
C GLU A 85 -10.64 2.19 -12.09
N LYS A 86 -11.75 2.15 -11.34
CA LYS A 86 -12.78 3.20 -11.36
C LYS A 86 -12.25 4.57 -10.91
N ASN A 87 -11.20 4.59 -10.10
CA ASN A 87 -10.55 5.81 -9.61
C ASN A 87 -9.31 6.20 -10.45
N GLY A 88 -9.16 5.63 -11.64
CA GLY A 88 -8.15 6.06 -12.62
C GLY A 88 -6.79 5.39 -12.49
N PHE A 89 -6.62 4.46 -11.55
CA PHE A 89 -5.45 3.58 -11.52
C PHE A 89 -5.58 2.57 -12.67
N LYS A 90 -4.47 2.21 -13.31
CA LYS A 90 -4.48 1.27 -14.44
C LYS A 90 -3.51 0.14 -14.17
N GLY A 91 -3.97 -1.09 -14.36
CA GLY A 91 -3.09 -2.24 -14.51
C GLY A 91 -2.41 -2.22 -15.89
N ASN A 92 -1.25 -2.88 -15.99
CA ASN A 92 -0.62 -3.18 -17.27
C ASN A 92 -1.24 -4.43 -17.90
#